data_AF-T2FFN1-F1
#
_entry.id   AF-T2FFN1-F1
#
_cell.length_a   1.000
_cell.length_b   1.000
_cell.length_c   1.000
_cell.angle_alpha   90.00
_cell.angle_beta   90.00
_cell.angle_gamma   90.00
#
_symmetry.space_group_name_H-M   'P 1'
#
loop_
_entity.id
_entity.type
_entity.pdbx_description
1 polymer ?
#
loop_
_entity_poly.entity_id
_entity_poly.type
_entity_poly.pdbx_seq_one_letter_code
_entity_poly.pdbx_strand_id
1 'polypeptide(L)'
;NLDLRLFLNQWASAFTLTEETRHGVRHSIQFFDHQGDALHKVYVTEQTDMPAWEALLAQFITTENPELQLEPLNAPEVTEPTATDEAVDAEWRAMTDVHQFFQLLKRNNLTRQQAFRAVGNDLAYQVDNSSLTQLLNIAQQEQNEIMIFVGNRGCVQIFTGMIEKVTPHQDWINVFNQRFTLHLIETTIAESWITRKPTKDGFVTSLE
;
A
#
# COMPACT_ATOMS: atom_id res chain seq x y z
N ASN A 1 6.16 -4.31 13.64
CA ASN A 1 6.44 -2.88 13.94
C ASN A 1 5.78 -2.02 12.88
N LEU A 2 5.77 -0.70 13.05
CA LEU A 2 5.18 0.22 12.07
C LEU A 2 6.24 0.61 11.04
N ASP A 3 5.98 0.34 9.76
CA ASP A 3 6.82 0.77 8.65
C ASP A 3 5.94 1.46 7.58
N LEU A 4 6.24 2.73 7.32
CA LEU A 4 5.42 3.62 6.50
C LEU A 4 6.27 4.37 5.47
N ARG A 5 5.69 4.64 4.30
CA ARG A 5 6.17 5.67 3.37
C ARG A 5 5.05 6.71 3.23
N LEU A 6 5.35 7.96 3.58
CA LEU A 6 4.37 9.05 3.65
C LEU A 6 4.61 10.06 2.54
N PHE A 7 3.57 10.35 1.76
CA PHE A 7 3.59 11.39 0.73
C PHE A 7 2.80 12.60 1.24
N LEU A 8 3.43 13.36 2.14
CA LEU A 8 2.75 14.38 2.96
C LEU A 8 2.08 15.51 2.16
N ASN A 9 2.48 15.75 0.91
CA ASN A 9 1.81 16.73 0.04
C ASN A 9 0.33 16.39 -0.23
N GLN A 10 -0.04 15.10 -0.08
CA GLN A 10 -1.43 14.65 -0.24
C GLN A 10 -2.26 14.83 1.04
N TRP A 11 -1.66 15.13 2.19
CA TRP A 11 -2.34 15.14 3.49
C TRP A 11 -2.95 16.51 3.73
N ALA A 12 -4.27 16.56 3.93
CA ALA A 12 -5.03 17.81 3.96
C ALA A 12 -5.63 18.11 5.33
N SER A 13 -6.23 17.11 5.98
CA SER A 13 -6.90 17.28 7.27
C SER A 13 -6.67 16.10 8.21
N ALA A 14 -6.82 16.36 9.51
CA ALA A 14 -6.68 15.36 10.55
C ALA A 14 -7.73 15.60 11.65
N PHE A 15 -8.31 14.51 12.15
CA PHE A 15 -9.32 14.54 13.21
C PHE A 15 -9.00 13.50 14.27
N THR A 16 -9.37 13.79 15.51
CA THR A 16 -9.43 12.79 16.58
C THR A 16 -10.88 12.40 16.83
N LEU A 17 -11.12 11.10 17.01
CA LEU A 17 -12.45 10.57 17.29
C LEU A 17 -12.42 9.72 18.56
N THR A 18 -13.50 9.85 19.34
CA THR A 18 -13.85 8.95 20.45
C THR A 18 -15.22 8.38 20.15
N GLU A 19 -15.29 7.08 19.91
CA GLU A 19 -16.49 6.41 19.40
C GLU A 19 -16.89 5.25 20.29
N GLU A 20 -18.18 5.15 20.64
CA GLU A 20 -18.74 3.94 21.27
C GLU A 20 -18.97 2.87 20.20
N THR A 21 -18.33 1.71 20.38
CA THR A 21 -18.52 0.56 19.51
C THR A 21 -19.13 -0.61 20.29
N ARG A 22 -19.58 -1.65 19.58
CA ARG A 22 -20.03 -2.90 20.20
C ARG A 22 -18.94 -3.58 21.06
N HIS A 23 -17.68 -3.20 20.88
CA HIS A 23 -16.52 -3.73 21.59
C HIS A 23 -15.90 -2.71 22.56
N GLY A 24 -16.68 -1.70 22.97
CA GLY A 24 -16.25 -0.64 23.87
C GLY A 24 -15.83 0.64 23.14
N VAL A 25 -15.34 1.60 23.92
CA VAL A 25 -14.87 2.89 23.40
C VAL A 25 -13.60 2.69 22.56
N ARG A 26 -13.50 3.42 21.45
CA ARG A 26 -12.31 3.48 20.60
C ARG A 26 -11.87 4.94 20.44
N HIS A 27 -10.57 5.16 20.54
CA HIS A 27 -9.94 6.44 20.27
C HIS A 27 -9.05 6.32 19.05
N SER A 28 -9.08 7.32 18.17
CA SER A 28 -8.26 7.33 16.97
C SER A 28 -7.88 8.73 16.53
N ILE A 29 -6.76 8.84 15.82
CA ILE A 29 -6.41 9.99 14.97
C ILE A 29 -6.52 9.51 13.53
N GLN A 30 -7.24 10.25 12.70
CA GLN A 30 -7.55 9.89 11.31
C GLN A 30 -7.12 11.02 10.39
N PHE A 31 -6.46 10.68 9.28
CA PHE A 31 -5.89 11.60 8.32
C PHE A 31 -6.53 11.41 6.95
N PHE A 32 -6.82 12.52 6.27
CA PHE A 32 -7.54 12.56 5.01
C PHE A 32 -6.80 13.43 3.98
N ASP A 33 -6.99 13.13 2.71
CA ASP A 33 -6.43 13.92 1.62
C ASP A 33 -7.34 15.05 1.14
N HIS A 34 -6.87 15.77 0.12
CA HIS A 34 -7.60 16.87 -0.51
C HIS A 34 -8.90 16.42 -1.19
N GLN A 35 -9.11 15.12 -1.46
CA GLN A 35 -10.38 14.60 -1.98
C GLN A 35 -11.35 14.21 -0.85
N GLY A 36 -10.86 14.17 0.40
CA GLY A 36 -11.60 13.67 1.55
C GLY A 36 -11.53 12.15 1.74
N ASP A 37 -10.69 11.45 0.96
CA ASP A 37 -10.47 10.02 1.17
C ASP A 37 -9.55 9.79 2.39
N ALA A 38 -9.74 8.66 3.06
CA ALA A 38 -8.90 8.29 4.19
C ALA A 38 -7.48 7.89 3.74
N LEU A 39 -6.46 8.55 4.29
CA LEU A 39 -5.05 8.23 4.05
C LEU A 39 -4.50 7.26 5.07
N HIS A 40 -4.70 7.54 6.36
CA HIS A 40 -4.14 6.75 7.44
C HIS A 40 -4.94 6.93 8.73
N LYS A 41 -4.93 5.92 9.61
CA LYS A 41 -5.61 5.97 10.91
C LYS A 41 -4.74 5.32 11.97
N VAL A 42 -4.60 5.97 13.11
CA VAL A 42 -3.87 5.48 14.28
C VAL A 42 -4.88 5.28 15.40
N TYR A 43 -4.98 4.05 15.89
CA TYR A 43 -5.91 3.67 16.97
C TYR A 43 -5.15 3.45 18.27
N VAL A 44 -5.77 3.88 19.38
CA VAL A 44 -5.33 3.50 20.73
C VAL A 44 -5.50 2.00 20.92
N THR A 45 -4.54 1.40 21.63
CA THR A 45 -4.54 -0.02 22.03
C THR A 45 -4.33 -0.13 23.54
N GLU A 46 -4.40 -1.35 24.07
CA GLU A 46 -4.16 -1.61 25.50
C GLU A 46 -2.78 -1.18 25.99
N GLN A 47 -1.79 -1.09 25.09
CA GLN A 47 -0.40 -0.74 25.42
C GLN A 47 -0.07 0.73 25.12
N THR A 48 -1.07 1.54 24.77
CA THR A 48 -0.85 2.97 24.48
C THR A 48 -0.64 3.74 25.77
N ASP A 49 0.38 4.62 25.79
CA ASP A 49 0.60 5.59 26.88
C ASP A 49 -0.51 6.66 26.82
N MET A 50 -1.52 6.49 27.66
CA MET A 50 -2.70 7.38 27.70
C MET A 50 -2.36 8.81 28.15
N PRO A 51 -1.53 9.04 29.19
CA PRO A 51 -1.05 10.38 29.51
C PRO A 51 -0.41 11.10 28.31
N ALA A 52 0.44 10.42 27.54
CA ALA A 52 1.04 11.00 26.34
C ALA A 52 0.02 11.25 25.23
N TRP A 53 -0.94 10.34 25.05
CA TRP A 53 -2.05 10.50 24.10
C TRP A 53 -2.90 11.74 24.42
N GLU A 54 -3.31 11.90 25.67
CA GLU A 54 -4.11 13.05 26.13
C GLU A 54 -3.34 14.37 25.99
N ALA A 55 -2.05 14.38 26.32
CA ALA A 55 -1.19 15.54 26.15
C ALA A 55 -1.05 15.94 24.67
N LEU A 56 -0.89 14.97 23.77
CA LEU A 56 -0.85 15.21 22.33
C LEU A 56 -2.19 15.82 21.85
N LEU A 57 -3.32 15.24 22.25
CA LEU A 57 -4.63 15.78 21.87
C LEU A 57 -4.82 17.22 22.37
N ALA A 58 -4.45 17.51 23.62
CA ALA A 58 -4.53 18.86 24.17
C ALA A 58 -3.64 19.87 23.43
N GLN A 59 -2.53 19.43 22.84
CA GLN A 59 -1.64 20.28 22.05
C GLN A 59 -2.19 20.60 20.65
N PHE A 60 -2.86 19.66 19.99
CA PHE A 60 -3.22 19.78 18.57
C PHE A 60 -4.71 20.03 18.30
N ILE A 61 -5.61 19.75 19.25
CA ILE A 61 -7.04 20.04 19.08
C ILE A 61 -7.25 21.55 18.98
N THR A 62 -8.05 21.96 18.01
CA THR A 62 -8.57 23.32 17.86
C THR A 62 -10.10 23.30 17.90
N THR A 63 -10.70 24.42 18.34
CA THR A 63 -12.15 24.63 18.26
C THR A 63 -12.60 25.18 16.92
N GLU A 64 -11.67 25.66 16.09
CA GLU A 64 -11.94 26.08 14.72
C GLU A 64 -12.10 24.84 13.84
N ASN A 65 -13.28 24.69 13.24
CA ASN A 65 -13.59 23.61 12.30
C ASN A 65 -14.10 24.19 10.98
N PRO A 66 -13.20 24.78 10.15
CA PRO A 66 -13.59 25.34 8.86
C PRO A 66 -14.11 24.26 7.91
N GLU A 67 -14.89 24.66 6.91
CA GLU A 67 -15.32 23.75 5.85
C GLU A 67 -14.09 23.21 5.08
N LEU A 68 -14.12 21.91 4.79
CA LEU A 68 -13.06 21.24 4.03
C LEU A 68 -13.02 21.77 2.59
N GLN A 69 -11.83 22.18 2.15
CA GLN A 69 -11.58 22.61 0.78
C GLN A 69 -11.26 21.39 -0.08
N LEU A 70 -12.30 20.65 -0.48
CA LEU A 70 -12.12 19.43 -1.27
C LEU A 70 -11.75 19.77 -2.72
N GLU A 71 -10.73 19.10 -3.24
CA GLU A 71 -10.25 19.21 -4.62
C GLU A 71 -10.66 17.97 -5.43
N PRO A 72 -11.21 18.15 -6.66
CA PRO A 72 -11.52 17.01 -7.52
C PRO A 72 -10.24 16.25 -7.88
N LEU A 73 -10.37 14.95 -8.13
CA LEU A 73 -9.27 14.19 -8.73
C LEU A 73 -8.95 14.76 -10.11
N ASN A 74 -7.67 15.01 -10.34
CA ASN A 74 -7.19 15.19 -11.70
C ASN A 74 -7.59 13.94 -12.50
N ALA A 75 -8.22 14.14 -13.65
CA ALA A 75 -8.53 13.04 -14.55
C ALA A 75 -7.23 12.25 -14.80
N PRO A 76 -7.26 10.90 -14.75
CA PRO A 76 -6.08 10.12 -15.06
C PRO A 76 -5.64 10.53 -16.47
N GLU A 77 -4.44 11.11 -16.58
CA GLU A 77 -3.87 11.43 -17.88
C GLU A 77 -3.84 10.13 -18.67
N VAL A 78 -4.43 10.15 -19.87
CA VAL A 78 -4.20 9.09 -20.84
C VAL A 78 -2.70 9.09 -21.10
N THR A 79 -2.04 8.09 -20.53
CA THR A 79 -0.59 7.95 -20.56
C THR A 79 -0.24 7.35 -21.90
N GLU A 80 0.04 8.23 -22.88
CA GLU A 80 0.69 7.81 -24.11
C GLU A 80 2.17 7.54 -23.81
N PRO A 81 2.65 6.30 -24.01
CA PRO A 81 4.06 5.97 -23.85
C PRO A 81 4.94 6.89 -24.70
N THR A 82 5.99 7.43 -24.09
CA THR A 82 6.95 8.32 -24.79
C THR A 82 8.21 7.58 -25.26
N ALA A 83 8.34 6.30 -24.91
CA ALA A 83 9.46 5.43 -25.27
C ALA A 83 8.94 4.12 -25.92
N THR A 84 9.80 3.46 -26.70
CA THR A 84 9.48 2.13 -27.25
C THR A 84 9.63 1.05 -26.20
N ASP A 85 8.97 -0.08 -26.41
CA ASP A 85 9.03 -1.25 -25.53
C ASP A 85 10.48 -1.71 -25.28
N GLU A 86 11.33 -1.72 -26.33
CA GLU A 86 12.75 -2.09 -26.21
C GLU A 86 13.55 -1.11 -25.35
N ALA A 87 13.23 0.19 -25.42
CA ALA A 87 13.88 1.20 -24.60
C ALA A 87 13.49 1.04 -23.13
N VAL A 88 12.22 0.75 -22.84
CA VAL A 88 11.70 0.50 -21.49
C VAL A 88 12.32 -0.78 -20.90
N ASP A 89 12.40 -1.87 -21.68
CA ASP A 89 13.05 -3.12 -21.27
C ASP A 89 14.54 -2.90 -20.95
N ALA A 90 15.28 -2.21 -21.83
CA ALA A 90 16.68 -1.88 -21.61
C ALA A 90 16.89 -1.02 -20.34
N GLU A 91 16.04 -0.01 -20.14
CA GLU A 91 16.10 0.84 -18.95
C GLU A 91 15.79 0.07 -17.67
N TRP A 92 14.80 -0.84 -17.70
CA TRP A 92 14.47 -1.70 -16.57
C TRP A 92 15.66 -2.60 -16.20
N ARG A 93 16.30 -3.23 -17.20
CA ARG A 93 17.49 -4.09 -16.97
C ARG A 93 18.68 -3.33 -16.40
N ALA A 94 18.78 -2.04 -16.69
CA ALA A 94 19.84 -1.17 -16.19
C ALA A 94 19.58 -0.64 -14.77
N MET A 95 18.41 -0.91 -14.18
CA MET A 95 18.14 -0.49 -12.80
C MET A 95 19.08 -1.18 -11.81
N THR A 96 19.44 -0.43 -10.78
CA THR A 96 20.29 -0.89 -9.67
C THR A 96 19.59 -0.78 -8.32
N ASP A 97 18.38 -0.23 -8.29
CA ASP A 97 17.56 -0.05 -7.09
C ASP A 97 16.08 -0.06 -7.49
N VAL A 98 15.23 -0.77 -6.73
CA VAL A 98 13.79 -0.86 -7.00
C VAL A 98 13.08 0.50 -6.98
N HIS A 99 13.60 1.49 -6.25
CA HIS A 99 13.04 2.83 -6.17
C HIS A 99 13.25 3.62 -7.49
N GLN A 100 14.16 3.20 -8.36
CA GLN A 100 14.32 3.77 -9.70
C GLN A 100 13.13 3.44 -10.62
N PHE A 101 12.37 2.38 -10.31
CA PHE A 101 11.22 1.99 -11.12
C PHE A 101 10.18 3.09 -11.25
N PHE A 102 9.91 3.85 -10.17
CA PHE A 102 8.99 4.99 -10.23
C PHE A 102 9.50 6.11 -11.16
N GLN A 103 10.81 6.33 -11.20
CA GLN A 103 11.41 7.31 -12.10
C GLN A 103 11.33 6.87 -13.56
N LEU A 104 11.54 5.57 -13.84
CA LEU A 104 11.36 4.97 -15.17
C LEU A 104 9.93 5.17 -15.66
N LEU A 105 8.93 4.86 -14.83
CA LEU A 105 7.52 5.06 -15.18
C LEU A 105 7.21 6.52 -15.50
N LYS A 106 7.63 7.43 -14.61
CA LYS A 106 7.40 8.88 -14.78
C LYS A 106 8.10 9.42 -16.03
N ARG A 107 9.34 9.02 -16.28
CA ARG A 107 10.13 9.47 -17.43
C ARG A 107 9.51 9.04 -18.75
N ASN A 108 8.99 7.82 -18.81
CA ASN A 108 8.45 7.25 -20.03
C ASN A 108 6.93 7.46 -20.17
N ASN A 109 6.30 8.15 -19.21
CA ASN A 109 4.86 8.39 -19.15
C ASN A 109 4.03 7.10 -19.17
N LEU A 110 4.42 6.13 -18.33
CA LEU A 110 3.83 4.80 -18.27
C LEU A 110 3.11 4.56 -16.94
N THR A 111 1.97 3.88 -17.01
CA THR A 111 1.44 3.14 -15.87
C THR A 111 2.28 1.89 -15.59
N ARG A 112 2.17 1.31 -14.39
CA ARG A 112 2.83 0.04 -14.04
C ARG A 112 2.48 -1.07 -15.02
N GLN A 113 1.19 -1.26 -15.30
CA GLN A 113 0.72 -2.32 -16.19
C GLN A 113 1.15 -2.12 -17.65
N GLN A 114 1.28 -0.86 -18.13
CA GLN A 114 1.86 -0.61 -19.45
C GLN A 114 3.34 -1.01 -19.48
N ALA A 115 4.12 -0.63 -18.46
CA ALA A 115 5.53 -1.05 -18.37
C ALA A 115 5.69 -2.57 -18.26
N PHE A 116 4.80 -3.26 -17.55
CA PHE A 116 4.83 -4.72 -17.44
C PHE A 116 4.60 -5.42 -18.78
N ARG A 117 3.71 -4.87 -19.62
CA ARG A 117 3.45 -5.39 -20.96
C ARG A 117 4.55 -5.03 -21.96
N ALA A 118 5.29 -3.94 -21.72
CA ALA A 118 6.36 -3.46 -22.60
C ALA A 118 7.67 -4.25 -22.46
N VAL A 119 7.91 -4.89 -21.31
CA VAL A 119 9.16 -5.62 -21.06
C VAL A 119 9.05 -7.12 -21.34
N GLY A 120 10.19 -7.80 -21.47
CA GLY A 120 10.22 -9.25 -21.67
C GLY A 120 9.61 -10.04 -20.50
N ASN A 121 9.05 -11.21 -20.81
CA ASN A 121 8.41 -12.11 -19.83
C ASN A 121 9.36 -12.60 -18.73
N ASP A 122 10.67 -12.48 -18.91
CA ASP A 122 11.64 -12.78 -17.87
C ASP A 122 11.68 -11.70 -16.76
N LEU A 123 11.27 -10.47 -17.08
CA LEU A 123 11.15 -9.34 -16.17
C LEU A 123 9.73 -9.16 -15.62
N ALA A 124 8.69 -9.36 -16.42
CA ALA A 124 7.30 -9.27 -15.97
C ALA A 124 6.39 -10.26 -16.71
N TYR A 125 5.63 -11.07 -15.99
CA TYR A 125 4.66 -11.99 -16.59
C TYR A 125 3.40 -12.12 -15.74
N GLN A 126 2.26 -12.32 -16.40
CA GLN A 126 0.99 -12.54 -15.72
C GLN A 126 0.90 -13.94 -15.13
N VAL A 127 0.22 -14.02 -13.99
CA VAL A 127 -0.18 -15.26 -13.33
C VAL A 127 -1.68 -15.20 -13.02
N ASP A 128 -2.28 -16.33 -12.67
CA ASP A 128 -3.70 -16.38 -12.32
C ASP A 128 -3.99 -15.47 -11.11
N ASN A 129 -5.14 -14.81 -11.08
CA ASN A 129 -5.51 -13.91 -9.96
C ASN A 129 -5.65 -14.66 -8.61
N SER A 130 -5.80 -15.99 -8.63
CA SER A 130 -5.78 -16.83 -7.42
C SER A 130 -4.36 -17.03 -6.83
N SER A 131 -3.31 -16.59 -7.53
CA SER A 131 -1.90 -16.78 -7.13
C SER A 131 -1.59 -16.12 -5.80
N LEU A 132 -2.23 -14.98 -5.47
CA LEU A 132 -2.05 -14.33 -4.18
C LEU A 132 -2.45 -15.25 -3.02
N THR A 133 -3.65 -15.82 -3.09
CA THR A 133 -4.16 -16.73 -2.05
C THR A 133 -3.30 -17.98 -1.94
N GLN A 134 -2.84 -18.53 -3.08
CA GLN A 134 -1.91 -19.66 -3.06
C GLN A 134 -0.59 -19.28 -2.38
N LEU A 135 0.00 -18.13 -2.72
CA LEU A 135 1.26 -17.65 -2.14
C LEU A 135 1.14 -17.40 -0.64
N LEU A 136 0.04 -16.80 -0.17
CA LEU A 136 -0.20 -16.59 1.26
C LEU A 136 -0.29 -17.90 2.03
N ASN A 137 -0.96 -18.92 1.47
CA ASN A 137 -1.05 -20.24 2.10
C ASN A 137 0.31 -20.97 2.12
N ILE A 138 1.10 -20.86 1.05
CA ILE A 138 2.46 -21.42 1.01
C ILE A 138 3.34 -20.73 2.05
N ALA A 139 3.34 -19.39 2.12
CA ALA A 139 4.11 -18.64 3.12
C ALA A 139 3.67 -18.98 4.56
N GLN A 140 2.38 -19.22 4.77
CA GLN A 140 1.86 -19.70 6.06
C GLN A 140 2.34 -21.11 6.40
N GLN A 141 2.49 -22.01 5.42
CA GLN A 141 2.99 -23.37 5.66
C GLN A 141 4.50 -23.39 5.88
N GLU A 142 5.25 -22.63 5.09
CA GLU A 142 6.71 -22.62 5.11
C GLU A 142 7.30 -21.73 6.21
N GLN A 143 6.50 -20.82 6.77
CA GLN A 143 6.93 -19.87 7.82
C GLN A 143 8.18 -19.07 7.43
N ASN A 144 8.36 -18.78 6.14
CA ASN A 144 9.34 -17.81 5.69
C ASN A 144 8.81 -16.39 5.91
N GLU A 145 9.72 -15.43 6.10
CA GLU A 145 9.34 -14.02 6.16
C GLU A 145 9.00 -13.50 4.75
N ILE A 146 7.93 -12.72 4.66
CA ILE A 146 7.53 -11.98 3.46
C ILE A 146 7.29 -10.52 3.80
N MET A 147 7.21 -9.69 2.75
CA MET A 147 6.76 -8.31 2.88
C MET A 147 5.44 -8.11 2.15
N ILE A 148 4.49 -7.42 2.79
CA ILE A 148 3.20 -7.06 2.17
C ILE A 148 3.08 -5.54 2.19
N PHE A 149 2.91 -4.96 1.00
CA PHE A 149 2.76 -3.52 0.80
C PHE A 149 1.30 -3.22 0.45
N VAL A 150 0.66 -2.35 1.22
CA VAL A 150 -0.69 -1.84 0.93
C VAL A 150 -0.64 -0.33 0.99
N GLY A 151 -1.20 0.36 0.00
CA GLY A 151 -1.12 1.82 -0.05
C GLY A 151 -2.26 2.49 -0.80
N ASN A 152 -2.32 3.80 -0.60
CA ASN A 152 -3.16 4.75 -1.32
C ASN A 152 -2.28 5.92 -1.78
N ARG A 153 -2.89 7.01 -2.29
CA ARG A 153 -2.17 8.16 -2.85
C ARG A 153 -1.21 8.84 -1.87
N GLY A 154 -1.48 8.79 -0.56
CA GLY A 154 -0.74 9.54 0.46
C GLY A 154 0.08 8.68 1.43
N CYS A 155 -0.14 7.36 1.46
CA CYS A 155 0.49 6.47 2.44
C CYS A 155 0.66 5.05 1.88
N VAL A 156 1.83 4.46 2.11
CA VAL A 156 2.07 3.02 1.94
C VAL A 156 2.47 2.45 3.30
N GLN A 157 1.79 1.39 3.72
CA GLN A 157 2.09 0.65 4.93
C GLN A 157 2.66 -0.72 4.57
N ILE A 158 3.71 -1.11 5.31
CA ILE A 158 4.52 -2.28 5.00
C ILE A 158 4.47 -3.23 6.20
N PHE A 159 4.05 -4.46 5.93
CA PHE A 159 4.26 -5.58 6.85
C PHE A 159 5.54 -6.31 6.45
N THR A 160 6.30 -6.77 7.44
CA THR A 160 7.45 -7.68 7.26
C THR A 160 7.39 -8.73 8.36
N GLY A 161 7.34 -9.99 7.97
CA GLY A 161 7.30 -11.12 8.89
C GLY A 161 6.64 -12.35 8.31
N MET A 162 6.43 -13.35 9.17
CA MET A 162 5.77 -14.61 8.84
C MET A 162 4.25 -14.46 8.84
N ILE A 163 3.56 -15.30 8.07
CA ILE A 163 2.09 -15.37 8.06
C ILE A 163 1.64 -16.43 9.08
N GLU A 164 0.83 -16.03 10.07
CA GLU A 164 0.38 -16.95 11.13
C GLU A 164 -0.87 -17.72 10.68
N LYS A 165 -1.87 -16.99 10.16
CA LYS A 165 -3.17 -17.56 9.76
C LYS A 165 -3.73 -16.86 8.53
N VAL A 166 -4.15 -17.66 7.56
CA VAL A 166 -4.89 -17.21 6.37
C VAL A 166 -6.32 -17.72 6.48
N THR A 167 -7.32 -16.90 6.18
CA THR A 167 -8.74 -17.30 6.27
C THR A 167 -9.59 -16.61 5.21
N PRO A 168 -10.25 -17.37 4.31
CA PRO A 168 -11.23 -16.79 3.40
C PRO A 168 -12.54 -16.49 4.13
N HIS A 169 -13.25 -15.45 3.69
CA HIS A 169 -14.61 -15.15 4.12
C HIS A 169 -15.37 -14.43 3.01
N GLN A 170 -16.31 -15.13 2.35
CA GLN A 170 -16.97 -14.64 1.14
C GLN A 170 -15.92 -14.21 0.10
N ASP A 171 -15.98 -12.98 -0.40
CA ASP A 171 -15.04 -12.43 -1.38
C ASP A 171 -13.70 -11.99 -0.77
N TRP A 172 -13.54 -12.11 0.55
CA TRP A 172 -12.34 -11.64 1.26
C TRP A 172 -11.35 -12.78 1.48
N ILE A 173 -10.08 -12.48 1.24
CA ILE A 173 -8.94 -13.22 1.81
C ILE A 173 -8.33 -12.41 2.94
N ASN A 174 -8.12 -13.07 4.09
CA ASN A 174 -7.68 -12.40 5.31
C ASN A 174 -6.41 -13.03 5.86
N VAL A 175 -5.52 -12.19 6.40
CA VAL A 175 -4.41 -12.62 7.26
C VAL A 175 -4.69 -12.15 8.67
N PHE A 176 -4.56 -13.06 9.64
CA PHE A 176 -4.70 -12.77 11.07
C PHE A 176 -3.45 -13.20 11.82
N ASN A 177 -2.54 -12.26 12.04
CA ASN A 177 -1.43 -12.40 12.95
C ASN A 177 -1.72 -11.67 14.26
N GLN A 178 -0.97 -11.95 15.33
CA GLN A 178 -1.13 -11.24 16.61
C GLN A 178 -1.01 -9.71 16.49
N ARG A 179 -0.18 -9.22 15.56
CA ARG A 179 0.15 -7.78 15.40
C ARG A 179 -0.07 -7.26 13.98
N PHE A 180 -0.71 -8.04 13.13
CA PHE A 180 -0.96 -7.67 11.74
C PHE A 180 -2.26 -8.31 11.24
N THR A 181 -3.11 -7.50 10.62
CA THR A 181 -4.32 -7.98 9.98
C THR A 181 -4.37 -7.45 8.55
N LEU A 182 -4.62 -8.34 7.60
CA LEU A 182 -4.90 -7.99 6.20
C LEU A 182 -6.34 -8.38 5.88
N HIS A 183 -7.04 -7.48 5.19
CA HIS A 183 -8.33 -7.76 4.56
C HIS A 183 -8.21 -7.36 3.09
N LEU A 184 -8.37 -8.30 2.17
CA LEU A 184 -8.30 -8.04 0.74
C LEU A 184 -9.50 -8.67 0.04
N ILE A 185 -10.18 -7.92 -0.82
CA ILE A 185 -11.31 -8.42 -1.62
C ILE A 185 -10.74 -9.11 -2.86
N GLU A 186 -10.61 -10.44 -2.82
CA GLU A 186 -9.93 -11.23 -3.84
C GLU A 186 -10.60 -11.09 -5.21
N THR A 187 -11.93 -10.96 -5.23
CA THR A 187 -12.72 -10.79 -6.46
C THR A 187 -12.47 -9.48 -7.19
N THR A 188 -11.81 -8.50 -6.56
CA THR A 188 -11.46 -7.21 -7.19
C THR A 188 -10.12 -7.23 -7.92
N ILE A 189 -9.34 -8.32 -7.79
CA ILE A 189 -8.07 -8.46 -8.51
C ILE A 189 -8.38 -8.65 -10.00
N ALA A 190 -8.01 -7.65 -10.81
CA ALA A 190 -8.18 -7.69 -12.26
C ALA A 190 -7.03 -8.41 -12.96
N GLU A 191 -5.78 -8.17 -12.52
CA GLU A 191 -4.57 -8.80 -13.03
C GLU A 191 -3.62 -9.11 -11.87
N SER A 192 -2.80 -10.15 -12.02
CA SER A 192 -1.70 -10.46 -11.12
C SER A 192 -0.42 -10.66 -11.91
N TRP A 193 0.66 -10.02 -11.49
CA TRP A 193 1.92 -9.98 -12.19
C TRP A 193 3.06 -10.42 -11.29
N ILE A 194 3.88 -11.35 -11.76
CA ILE A 194 5.22 -11.54 -11.20
C ILE A 194 6.15 -10.57 -11.90
N THR A 195 6.93 -9.82 -11.13
CA THR A 195 7.95 -8.92 -11.66
C THR A 195 9.31 -9.17 -11.03
N ARG A 196 10.37 -8.97 -11.80
CA ARG A 196 11.76 -9.11 -11.38
C ARG A 196 12.50 -7.81 -11.69
N LYS A 197 12.92 -7.11 -10.64
CA LYS A 197 13.60 -5.81 -10.75
C LYS A 197 15.06 -5.99 -10.34
N PRO A 198 16.04 -5.65 -11.20
CA PRO A 198 17.44 -5.78 -10.85
C PRO A 198 17.81 -4.75 -9.78
N THR A 199 18.68 -5.17 -8.87
CA THR A 199 19.30 -4.32 -7.85
C THR A 199 20.80 -4.60 -7.80
N LYS A 200 21.56 -3.81 -7.03
CA LYS A 200 22.98 -4.08 -6.79
C LYS A 200 23.24 -5.47 -6.18
N ASP A 201 22.28 -6.02 -5.45
CA ASP A 201 22.39 -7.29 -4.72
C ASP A 201 21.75 -8.47 -5.47
N GLY A 202 21.34 -8.26 -6.73
CA GLY A 202 20.62 -9.24 -7.53
C GLY A 202 19.17 -8.85 -7.78
N PHE A 203 18.37 -9.78 -8.31
CA PHE A 203 16.97 -9.49 -8.60
C PHE A 203 16.11 -9.54 -7.34
N VAL A 204 15.25 -8.54 -7.19
CA VAL A 204 14.11 -8.60 -6.28
C VAL A 204 12.89 -9.07 -7.07
N THR A 205 12.21 -10.10 -6.57
CA THR A 205 10.99 -10.65 -7.18
C THR A 205 9.77 -10.23 -6.36
N SER A 206 8.70 -9.77 -7.01
CA SER A 206 7.45 -9.40 -6.36
C SER A 206 6.24 -9.95 -7.10
N LEU A 207 5.15 -10.18 -6.36
CA LEU A 207 3.79 -10.34 -6.89
C LEU A 207 3.09 -8.98 -6.75
N GLU A 208 2.55 -8.45 -7.84
CA GLU A 208 1.79 -7.19 -7.90
C GLU A 208 0.38 -7.39 -8.47
#